data_AF-A0AAW1L7P4-F1
#
_entry.id   AF-A0AAW1L7P4-F1
#
_cell.length_a   1.000
_cell.length_b   1.000
_cell.length_c   1.000
_cell.angle_alpha   90.00
_cell.angle_beta   90.00
_cell.angle_gamma   90.00
#
_symmetry.space_group_name_H-M   'P 1'
#
loop_
_entity.id
_entity.type
_entity.pdbx_description
1 polymer ?
#
loop_
_entity_poly.entity_id
_entity_poly.type
_entity_poly.pdbx_seq_one_letter_code
_entity_poly.pdbx_strand_id
1 'polypeptide(L)'
;MLADAWDSLTVTNLQNAWKKLWPVVEAGETSDSNRTDSDQEQILNEMTALFSTINGFEECDAEDAKEWLNNDTNLTGCTILSDDDIGKSANEACPTDNDSDETNQDVNDTGPTHAEAFTAMDTALTWYERQAESCSTQLLLSKRVRDLAAAKRCSTIIQRKISDYFH
;
A
#
# COMPACT_ATOMS: atom_id res chain seq x y z
N MET A 1 1.85 23.42 -26.84
CA MET A 1 2.18 23.94 -25.49
C MET A 1 2.55 22.84 -24.50
N LEU A 2 1.76 21.77 -24.31
CA LEU A 2 2.19 20.65 -23.44
C LEU A 2 3.22 19.73 -24.12
N ALA A 3 3.09 19.51 -25.43
CA ALA A 3 4.02 18.68 -26.20
C ALA A 3 5.43 19.29 -26.25
N ASP A 4 5.52 20.61 -26.45
CA ASP A 4 6.80 21.33 -26.55
C ASP A 4 7.57 21.37 -25.21
N ALA A 5 6.89 21.14 -24.08
CA ALA A 5 7.52 21.07 -22.77
C ALA A 5 8.38 19.81 -22.63
N TRP A 6 8.00 18.70 -23.30
CA TRP A 6 8.75 17.45 -23.28
C TRP A 6 10.06 17.52 -24.08
N ASP A 7 10.09 18.31 -25.15
CA ASP A 7 11.31 18.49 -25.97
C ASP A 7 12.40 19.29 -25.23
N SER A 8 12.04 20.04 -24.18
CA SER A 8 12.97 20.78 -23.34
C SER A 8 13.60 19.95 -22.22
N LEU A 9 13.12 18.72 -21.99
CA LEU A 9 13.63 17.81 -20.98
C LEU A 9 14.92 17.16 -21.46
N THR A 10 16.04 17.61 -20.89
CA THR A 10 17.34 16.96 -21.06
C THR A 10 17.60 15.98 -19.92
N VAL A 11 18.35 14.92 -20.20
CA VAL A 11 18.77 13.92 -19.20
C VAL A 11 19.44 14.58 -18.00
N THR A 12 20.24 15.62 -18.24
CA THR A 12 20.93 16.38 -17.20
C THR A 12 19.97 17.14 -16.29
N ASN A 13 18.90 17.72 -16.84
CA ASN A 13 17.90 18.43 -16.03
C ASN A 13 17.12 17.47 -15.12
N LEU A 14 16.77 16.31 -15.66
CA LEU A 14 16.09 15.24 -14.93
C LEU A 14 16.97 14.67 -13.81
N GLN A 15 18.24 14.41 -14.08
CA GLN A 15 19.22 13.95 -13.09
C GLN A 15 19.44 14.98 -11.97
N ASN A 16 19.53 16.27 -12.31
CA ASN A 16 19.69 17.33 -11.32
C ASN A 16 18.43 17.55 -10.47
N ALA A 17 17.25 17.47 -11.08
CA ALA A 17 15.98 17.50 -10.35
C ALA A 17 15.87 16.32 -9.39
N TRP A 18 16.22 15.11 -9.85
CA TRP A 18 16.22 13.91 -9.03
C TRP A 18 17.23 13.97 -7.88
N LYS A 19 18.43 14.50 -8.13
CA LYS A 19 19.47 14.67 -7.11
C LYS A 19 19.06 15.64 -5.99
N LYS A 20 18.18 16.60 -6.28
CA LYS A 20 17.60 17.49 -5.25
C LYS A 20 16.52 16.82 -4.41
N LEU A 21 15.82 15.84 -4.99
CA LEU A 21 14.79 15.06 -4.31
C LEU A 21 15.39 13.89 -3.52
N TRP A 22 16.62 13.47 -3.86
CA TRP A 22 17.31 12.45 -3.12
C TRP A 22 17.67 13.02 -1.74
N PRO A 23 17.17 12.43 -0.64
CA PRO A 23 17.65 12.77 0.68
C PRO A 23 19.15 12.55 0.67
N VAL A 24 19.94 13.57 1.02
CA VAL A 24 21.34 13.34 1.35
C VAL A 24 21.29 12.41 2.55
N VAL A 25 21.47 11.12 2.30
CA VAL A 25 21.73 10.14 3.35
C VAL A 25 23.11 10.52 3.85
N GLU A 26 23.15 11.44 4.81
CA GLU A 26 24.31 11.55 5.66
C GLU A 26 24.50 10.16 6.25
N ALA A 27 25.66 9.56 5.99
CA ALA A 27 26.07 8.30 6.56
C ALA A 27 26.27 8.54 8.06
N GLY A 28 25.16 8.55 8.80
CA GLY A 28 25.08 8.94 10.19
C GLY A 28 23.64 8.78 10.65
N GLU A 29 23.33 7.55 11.09
CA GLU A 29 22.22 7.24 12.00
C GLU A 29 20.79 7.52 11.50
N THR A 30 20.27 6.62 10.67
CA THR A 30 18.82 6.35 10.64
C THR A 30 18.57 4.97 11.24
N SER A 31 18.81 4.82 12.54
CA SER A 31 18.03 3.87 13.34
C SER A 31 16.75 4.58 13.74
N ASP A 32 15.73 4.47 12.89
CA ASP A 32 14.40 5.05 13.07
C ASP A 32 13.57 4.34 14.17
N SER A 33 14.24 3.63 15.09
CA SER A 33 13.58 2.79 16.10
C SER A 33 13.40 3.47 17.46
N ASN A 34 13.91 4.68 17.68
CA ASN A 34 13.76 5.39 18.96
C ASN A 34 13.31 6.84 18.77
N ARG A 35 12.11 7.05 18.22
CA ARG A 35 11.39 8.31 18.50
C ARG A 35 11.02 8.31 19.97
N THR A 36 11.54 9.28 20.72
CA THR A 36 11.21 9.45 22.13
C THR A 36 9.87 10.19 22.26
N ASP A 37 9.18 10.07 23.40
CA ASP A 37 7.98 10.87 23.68
C ASP A 37 8.24 12.38 23.51
N SER A 38 9.47 12.82 23.78
CA SER A 38 9.92 14.20 23.55
C SER A 38 9.85 14.63 22.09
N ASP A 39 10.09 13.71 21.14
CA ASP A 39 10.07 14.01 19.71
C ASP A 39 8.62 14.11 19.20
N GLN A 40 7.70 13.32 19.76
CA GLN A 40 6.27 13.40 19.42
C GLN A 40 5.62 14.69 19.93
N GLU A 41 5.93 15.11 21.17
CA GLU A 41 5.46 16.39 21.71
C GLU A 41 5.96 17.58 20.90
N GLN A 42 7.22 17.53 20.42
CA GLN A 42 7.76 18.57 19.56
C GLN A 42 6.97 18.67 18.23
N ILE A 43 6.71 17.54 17.57
CA ILE A 43 5.95 17.49 16.32
C ILE A 43 4.52 18.02 16.50
N LEU A 44 3.88 17.68 17.62
CA LEU A 44 2.55 18.18 17.98
C LEU A 44 2.52 19.71 18.14
N ASN A 45 3.52 20.25 18.85
CA ASN A 45 3.65 21.69 19.04
C ASN A 45 3.92 22.42 17.72
N GLU A 46 4.73 21.85 16.84
CA GLU A 46 4.99 22.40 15.50
C GLU A 46 3.74 22.41 14.62
N MET A 47 2.96 21.33 14.59
CA MET A 47 1.69 21.28 13.86
C MET A 47 0.68 22.31 14.38
N THR A 48 0.55 22.43 15.71
CA THR A 48 -0.37 23.38 16.34
C THR A 48 0.02 24.83 16.05
N ALA A 49 1.33 25.12 15.98
CA ALA A 49 1.84 26.43 15.56
C ALA A 49 1.57 26.74 14.07
N LEU A 50 1.56 25.71 13.21
CA LEU A 50 1.21 25.87 11.80
C LEU A 50 -0.28 26.19 11.60
N PHE A 51 -1.18 25.58 12.37
CA PHE A 51 -2.63 25.88 12.29
C PHE A 51 -2.91 27.36 12.56
N SER A 52 -2.22 27.94 13.53
CA SER A 52 -2.34 29.36 13.88
C SER A 52 -1.71 30.31 12.84
N THR A 53 -0.90 29.79 11.90
CA THR A 53 -0.28 30.56 10.82
C THR A 53 -1.13 30.57 9.54
N ILE A 54 -2.02 29.58 9.36
CA ILE A 54 -2.81 29.39 8.13
C ILE A 54 -4.24 29.86 8.36
N ASN A 55 -4.69 30.88 7.61
CA ASN A 55 -6.08 31.32 7.65
C ASN A 55 -7.04 30.17 7.27
N GLY A 56 -8.06 29.93 8.10
CA GLY A 56 -9.05 28.87 7.91
C GLY A 56 -8.80 27.58 8.69
N PHE A 57 -7.73 27.50 9.49
CA PHE A 57 -7.44 26.39 10.42
C PHE A 57 -7.74 26.76 11.89
N GLU A 58 -8.60 27.76 12.11
CA GLU A 58 -8.97 28.28 13.44
C GLU A 58 -9.70 27.25 14.31
N GLU A 59 -10.32 26.24 13.68
CA GLU A 59 -11.03 25.14 14.34
C GLU A 59 -10.13 23.94 14.66
N CYS A 60 -8.89 23.92 14.15
CA CYS A 60 -7.98 22.80 14.36
C CYS A 60 -7.10 23.06 15.60
N ASP A 61 -7.16 22.14 16.57
CA ASP A 61 -6.40 22.20 17.81
C ASP A 61 -5.36 21.07 17.94
N ALA A 62 -4.72 21.01 19.11
CA ALA A 62 -3.69 20.00 19.37
C ALA A 62 -4.25 18.57 19.41
N GLU A 63 -5.53 18.38 19.74
CA GLU A 63 -6.17 17.07 19.69
C GLU A 63 -6.44 16.65 18.24
N ASP A 64 -6.81 17.57 17.34
CA ASP A 64 -6.92 17.28 15.90
C ASP A 64 -5.56 16.85 15.32
N ALA A 65 -4.49 17.58 15.64
CA ALA A 65 -3.13 17.21 15.22
C ALA A 65 -2.73 15.82 15.73
N LYS A 66 -3.11 15.51 16.97
CA LYS A 66 -2.83 14.22 17.61
C LYS A 66 -3.64 13.08 17.01
N GLU A 67 -4.90 13.33 16.67
CA GLU A 67 -5.75 12.37 15.97
C GLU A 67 -5.14 12.05 14.59
N TRP A 68 -4.70 13.07 13.85
CA TRP A 68 -4.09 12.87 12.53
C TRP A 68 -2.76 12.11 12.62
N LEU A 69 -1.92 12.43 13.61
CA LEU A 69 -0.65 11.74 13.82
C LEU A 69 -0.84 10.26 14.19
N ASN A 70 -1.96 9.92 14.84
CA ASN A 70 -2.29 8.56 15.27
C ASN A 70 -3.26 7.82 14.35
N ASN A 71 -3.62 8.39 13.20
CA ASN A 71 -4.58 7.80 12.28
C ASN A 71 -4.10 6.42 11.77
N ASP A 72 -2.79 6.30 11.52
CA ASP A 72 -2.19 5.06 11.01
C ASP A 72 -2.01 3.98 12.08
N THR A 73 -2.08 4.32 13.37
CA THR A 73 -1.85 3.39 14.49
C THR A 73 -2.90 2.27 14.54
N ASN A 74 -4.11 2.54 14.03
CA ASN A 74 -5.21 1.57 13.96
C ASN A 74 -5.34 0.89 12.59
N LEU A 75 -4.50 1.27 11.61
CA LEU A 75 -4.58 0.74 10.25
C LEU A 75 -3.81 -0.58 10.16
N THR A 76 -4.55 -1.67 9.93
CA THR A 76 -3.96 -3.01 9.75
C THR A 76 -2.99 -3.01 8.57
N GLY A 77 -1.71 -3.30 8.82
CA GLY A 77 -0.65 -3.32 7.79
C GLY A 77 0.27 -2.09 7.80
N CYS A 78 -0.02 -1.07 8.61
CA CYS A 78 0.84 0.11 8.81
C CYS A 78 1.57 0.11 10.15
N THR A 79 1.54 -1.02 10.87
CA THR A 79 2.34 -1.20 12.09
C THR A 79 3.81 -1.20 11.75
N ILE A 80 4.58 -0.33 12.41
CA ILE A 80 6.04 -0.35 12.33
C ILE A 80 6.51 -1.65 12.99
N LEU A 81 7.00 -2.59 12.18
CA LEU A 81 7.55 -3.85 12.66
C LEU A 81 9.05 -3.68 12.87
N SER A 82 9.57 -4.22 13.97
CA SER A 82 11.02 -4.36 14.15
C SER A 82 11.58 -5.42 13.21
N ASP A 83 12.89 -5.41 12.96
CA ASP A 83 13.56 -6.43 12.13
C ASP A 83 13.23 -7.87 12.57
N ASP A 84 13.14 -8.09 13.89
CA ASP A 84 12.76 -9.37 14.48
C ASP A 84 11.30 -9.74 14.22
N ASP A 85 10.39 -8.76 14.25
CA ASP A 85 8.96 -8.97 13.99
C ASP A 85 8.69 -9.20 12.50
N ILE A 86 9.45 -8.52 11.62
CA ILE A 86 9.44 -8.77 10.17
C ILE A 86 9.92 -10.20 9.90
N GLY A 87 11.00 -10.63 10.54
CA GLY A 87 11.53 -11.99 10.41
C GLY A 87 10.53 -13.06 10.84
N LYS A 88 9.81 -12.85 11.95
CA LYS A 88 8.75 -13.76 12.42
C LYS A 88 7.55 -13.77 11.48
N SER A 89 7.09 -12.60 11.03
CA SER A 89 5.96 -12.49 10.09
C SER A 89 6.26 -13.21 8.77
N ALA A 90 7.49 -13.10 8.26
CA ALA A 90 7.93 -13.82 7.06
C ALA A 90 7.97 -15.34 7.28
N ASN A 91 8.25 -15.81 8.49
CA ASN A 91 8.34 -17.23 8.83
C ASN A 91 6.97 -17.85 9.16
N GLU A 92 6.07 -17.10 9.80
CA GLU A 92 4.68 -17.52 10.08
C GLU A 92 3.81 -17.56 8.82
N ALA A 93 4.12 -16.73 7.81
CA ALA A 93 3.49 -16.81 6.49
C ALA A 93 3.91 -18.04 5.67
N CYS A 94 4.82 -18.88 6.19
CA CYS A 94 5.20 -20.14 5.59
C CYS A 94 4.40 -21.27 6.27
N PRO A 95 3.28 -21.74 5.70
CA PRO A 95 2.69 -22.98 6.18
C PRO A 95 3.74 -24.07 5.94
N THR A 96 4.10 -24.74 7.03
CA THR A 96 4.92 -25.94 7.02
C THR A 96 4.44 -26.83 5.89
N ASP A 97 5.37 -27.10 4.98
CA ASP A 97 5.30 -28.05 3.87
C ASP A 97 4.77 -29.39 4.41
N ASN A 98 3.46 -29.59 4.32
CA ASN A 98 2.86 -30.90 4.49
C ASN A 98 2.34 -31.31 3.11
N ASP A 99 3.27 -31.87 2.35
CA ASP A 99 3.01 -32.81 1.26
C ASP A 99 1.93 -33.82 1.70
N SER A 100 0.69 -33.54 1.32
CA SER A 100 -0.37 -34.53 1.21
C SER A 100 -1.03 -34.33 -0.14
N ASP A 101 -0.36 -34.87 -1.15
CA ASP A 101 -0.98 -35.33 -2.38
C ASP A 101 -2.00 -36.43 -2.02
N GLU A 102 -3.25 -36.07 -1.76
CA GLU A 102 -4.43 -36.93 -1.95
C GLU A 102 -5.71 -36.09 -1.95
N THR A 103 -6.29 -35.83 -3.12
CA THR A 103 -7.70 -36.20 -3.40
C THR A 103 -8.04 -36.02 -4.88
N ASN A 104 -7.97 -37.12 -5.62
CA ASN A 104 -8.86 -37.35 -6.75
C ASN A 104 -10.26 -37.73 -6.22
N GLN A 105 -11.30 -37.42 -7.01
CA GLN A 105 -12.74 -37.71 -6.85
C GLN A 105 -13.50 -36.79 -5.87
N ASP A 106 -14.66 -36.20 -6.19
CA ASP A 106 -15.66 -36.50 -7.20
C ASP A 106 -16.56 -35.26 -7.45
N VAL A 107 -17.23 -35.27 -8.60
CA VAL A 107 -17.98 -34.22 -9.30
C VAL A 107 -18.97 -33.40 -8.43
N ASN A 108 -18.92 -32.06 -8.52
CA ASN A 108 -20.04 -31.18 -8.93
C ASN A 108 -19.74 -29.69 -8.65
N ASP A 109 -19.73 -28.89 -9.71
CA ASP A 109 -19.76 -27.41 -9.73
C ASP A 109 -18.63 -26.68 -8.97
N THR A 110 -17.39 -26.86 -9.44
CA THR A 110 -16.29 -25.97 -9.03
C THR A 110 -16.50 -24.63 -9.74
N GLY A 111 -17.09 -23.67 -9.04
CA GLY A 111 -17.26 -22.30 -9.55
C GLY A 111 -15.95 -21.66 -10.05
N PRO A 112 -16.01 -20.43 -10.58
CA PRO A 112 -14.84 -19.80 -11.21
C PRO A 112 -13.64 -19.72 -10.26
N THR A 113 -12.45 -19.97 -10.80
CA THR A 113 -11.19 -19.78 -10.08
C THR A 113 -11.01 -18.32 -9.65
N HIS A 114 -10.13 -18.04 -8.69
CA HIS A 114 -9.85 -16.66 -8.26
C HIS A 114 -9.37 -15.76 -9.40
N ALA A 115 -8.60 -16.31 -10.35
CA ALA A 115 -8.16 -15.60 -11.53
C ALA A 115 -9.32 -15.29 -12.48
N GLU A 116 -10.18 -16.27 -12.77
CA GLU A 116 -11.37 -16.08 -13.63
C GLU A 116 -12.34 -15.07 -13.00
N ALA A 117 -12.62 -15.21 -11.70
CA ALA A 117 -13.46 -14.28 -10.95
C ALA A 117 -12.92 -12.84 -11.02
N PHE A 118 -11.61 -12.65 -10.87
CA PHE A 118 -10.98 -11.34 -11.01
C PHE A 118 -11.18 -10.77 -12.43
N THR A 119 -10.88 -11.55 -13.47
CA THR A 119 -11.00 -11.08 -14.86
C THR A 119 -12.45 -10.75 -15.25
N ALA A 120 -13.41 -11.54 -14.78
CA ALA A 120 -14.83 -11.30 -15.03
C ALA A 120 -15.30 -10.02 -14.32
N MET A 121 -14.91 -9.83 -13.05
CA MET A 121 -15.23 -8.62 -12.29
C MET A 121 -14.61 -7.37 -12.93
N ASP A 122 -13.36 -7.44 -13.35
CA ASP A 122 -12.67 -6.30 -13.96
C ASP A 122 -13.30 -5.90 -15.30
N THR A 123 -13.70 -6.90 -16.10
CA THR A 123 -14.45 -6.69 -17.34
C THR A 123 -15.82 -6.06 -17.07
N ALA A 124 -16.57 -6.59 -16.09
CA ALA A 124 -17.87 -6.07 -15.71
C ALA A 124 -17.80 -4.62 -15.17
N LEU A 125 -16.78 -4.32 -14.36
CA LEU A 125 -16.51 -2.97 -13.85
C LEU A 125 -16.17 -1.99 -14.97
N THR A 126 -15.31 -2.39 -15.91
CA THR A 126 -14.95 -1.57 -17.07
C THR A 126 -16.18 -1.22 -17.92
N TRP A 127 -17.13 -2.16 -18.05
CA TRP A 127 -18.40 -1.90 -18.71
C TRP A 127 -19.32 -1.00 -17.88
N TYR A 128 -19.45 -1.28 -16.58
CA TYR A 128 -20.38 -0.57 -15.69
C TYR A 128 -19.97 0.90 -15.49
N GLU A 129 -18.67 1.20 -15.41
CA GLU A 129 -18.13 2.57 -15.33
C GLU A 129 -18.52 3.45 -16.53
N ARG A 130 -18.89 2.85 -17.68
CA ARG A 130 -19.29 3.59 -18.89
C ARG A 130 -20.80 3.82 -18.99
N GLN A 131 -21.59 3.25 -18.08
CA GLN A 131 -23.04 3.40 -18.09
C GLN A 131 -23.46 4.74 -17.48
N ALA A 132 -24.56 5.31 -17.99
CA ALA A 132 -25.11 6.57 -17.47
C ALA A 132 -25.69 6.40 -16.06
N GLU A 133 -26.09 5.18 -15.71
CA GLU A 133 -26.63 4.77 -14.42
C GLU A 133 -25.55 4.36 -13.42
N SER A 134 -24.27 4.59 -13.74
CA SER A 134 -23.17 4.25 -12.85
C SER A 134 -23.26 5.04 -11.54
N CYS A 135 -23.31 4.31 -10.43
CA CYS A 135 -23.40 4.88 -9.10
C CYS A 135 -22.08 4.68 -8.35
N SER A 136 -21.50 5.76 -7.82
CA SER A 136 -20.21 5.72 -7.12
C SER A 136 -20.18 4.72 -5.97
N THR A 137 -21.27 4.60 -5.21
CA THR A 137 -21.37 3.65 -4.10
C THR A 137 -21.38 2.20 -4.60
N GLN A 138 -22.10 1.92 -5.68
CA GLN A 138 -22.13 0.58 -6.28
C GLN A 138 -20.77 0.22 -6.88
N LEU A 139 -20.12 1.16 -7.57
CA LEU A 139 -18.76 1.00 -8.09
C LEU A 139 -17.75 0.69 -6.99
N LEU A 140 -17.79 1.41 -5.87
CA LEU A 140 -16.90 1.18 -4.73
C LEU A 140 -17.08 -0.23 -4.15
N LEU A 141 -18.33 -0.65 -3.93
CA LEU A 141 -18.65 -1.98 -3.42
C LEU A 141 -18.19 -3.07 -4.39
N SER A 142 -18.45 -2.92 -5.69
CA SER A 142 -18.02 -3.87 -6.72
C SER A 142 -16.50 -3.96 -6.85
N LYS A 143 -15.78 -2.83 -6.76
CA LYS A 143 -14.30 -2.80 -6.73
C LYS A 143 -13.76 -3.56 -5.53
N ARG A 144 -14.35 -3.39 -4.36
CA ARG A 144 -13.97 -4.17 -3.16
C ARG A 144 -14.10 -5.68 -3.36
N VAL A 145 -15.13 -6.14 -4.07
CA VAL A 145 -15.28 -7.58 -4.37
C VAL A 145 -14.25 -8.06 -5.40
N ARG A 146 -13.94 -7.27 -6.42
CA ARG A 146 -12.82 -7.56 -7.34
C ARG A 146 -11.49 -7.66 -6.59
N ASP A 147 -11.23 -6.73 -5.68
CA ASP A 147 -9.98 -6.68 -4.93
C ASP A 147 -9.84 -7.87 -3.97
N LEU A 148 -10.95 -8.39 -3.44
CA LEU A 148 -10.98 -9.66 -2.72
C LEU A 148 -10.54 -10.84 -3.61
N ALA A 149 -11.01 -10.91 -4.86
CA ALA A 149 -10.57 -11.93 -5.81
C ALA A 149 -9.09 -11.77 -6.17
N ALA A 150 -8.60 -10.53 -6.31
CA ALA A 150 -7.19 -10.24 -6.54
C ALA A 150 -6.31 -10.70 -5.37
N ALA A 151 -6.71 -10.40 -4.13
CA ALA A 151 -5.99 -10.82 -2.93
C ALA A 151 -5.89 -12.35 -2.85
N LYS A 152 -6.99 -13.06 -3.10
CA LYS A 152 -7.01 -14.53 -3.12
C LYS A 152 -6.19 -15.14 -4.27
N ARG A 153 -6.10 -14.45 -5.40
CA ARG A 153 -5.19 -14.83 -6.50
C ARG A 153 -3.73 -14.68 -6.09
N CYS A 154 -3.38 -13.61 -5.36
CA CYS A 154 -2.01 -13.39 -4.91
C CYS A 154 -1.61 -14.33 -3.78
N SER A 155 -2.53 -14.71 -2.87
CA SER A 155 -2.23 -15.67 -1.80
C SER A 155 -1.89 -17.07 -2.32
N THR A 156 -2.30 -17.42 -3.55
CA THR A 156 -1.91 -18.68 -4.19
C THR A 156 -0.55 -18.62 -4.89
N ILE A 157 0.03 -17.43 -5.06
CA ILE A 157 1.31 -17.24 -5.74
C ILE A 157 2.42 -17.18 -4.68
N ILE A 158 3.03 -18.33 -4.40
CA ILE A 158 4.20 -18.40 -3.54
C ILE A 158 5.42 -17.90 -4.32
N GLN A 159 6.22 -17.02 -3.70
CA GLN A 159 7.49 -16.59 -4.26
C GLN A 159 8.43 -17.79 -4.40
N ARG A 160 8.77 -18.18 -5.63
CA ARG A 160 9.72 -19.27 -5.88
C ARG A 160 11.08 -18.93 -5.27
N LYS A 161 11.78 -19.94 -4.73
CA LYS A 161 13.10 -19.72 -4.15
C LYS A 161 14.06 -19.30 -5.26
N ILE A 162 15.01 -18.42 -4.93
CA ILE A 162 15.99 -17.94 -5.92
C ILE A 162 16.84 -19.08 -6.52
N SER A 163 17.00 -20.18 -5.76
CA SER A 163 17.60 -21.43 -6.23
C SER A 163 16.86 -22.09 -7.39
N ASP A 164 15.55 -21.87 -7.50
CA ASP A 164 14.71 -22.50 -8.52
C ASP A 164 14.88 -21.84 -9.91
N TYR A 165 15.64 -20.73 -9.97
CA TYR A 165 15.94 -19.99 -11.20
C TYR A 165 17.34 -20.27 -11.76
N PHE A 166 18.20 -20.95 -11.02
CA PHE A 166 19.55 -21.28 -11.46
C PHE A 166 19.64 -22.79 -11.74
N HIS A 167 19.69 -23.14 -13.03
CA HIS A 167 20.00 -24.48 -13.54
C HIS A 167 21.47 -24.55 -13.97
#